data_AF-A0A7H0IQS1-F1
#
_entry.id   AF-A0A7H0IQS1-F1
#
_cell.length_a   1.000
_cell.length_b   1.000
_cell.length_c   1.000
_cell.angle_alpha   90.00
_cell.angle_beta   90.00
_cell.angle_gamma   90.00
#
_symmetry.space_group_name_H-M   'P 1'
#
loop_
_entity.id
_entity.type
_entity.pdbx_description
1 polymer ?
#
loop_
_entity_poly.entity_id
_entity_poly.type
_entity_poly.pdbx_seq_one_letter_code
_entity_poly.pdbx_strand_id
1 'polypeptide(L)'
;MRRRGFWFAAGRASGVKGPVRRTVRATTRRRGLSPRLTLTVPVHVPRGCTGRRDVPLVLNLHGSGSNGRKQLTAGGLDETADRHGFLAAAPDGGVRRPGTPDGCTRVIPGAPDTSGQYPSPDVGFLADTIEAMSARLRAADDRVHATGFSGGAR
;
A
#
# COMPACT_ATOMS: atom_id res chain seq x y z
N MET A 1 18.40 -0.75 18.78
CA MET A 1 17.41 -0.63 17.67
C MET A 1 17.13 0.84 17.39
N ARG A 2 17.61 1.39 16.27
CA ARG A 2 17.35 2.81 15.91
C ARG A 2 15.98 2.91 15.23
N ARG A 3 15.04 3.61 15.86
CA ARG A 3 13.72 3.90 15.31
C ARG A 3 13.88 4.70 14.01
N ARG A 4 13.39 4.17 12.89
CA ARG A 4 13.40 4.86 11.60
C ARG A 4 12.33 5.94 11.61
N GLY A 5 12.73 7.19 11.40
CA GLY A 5 11.83 8.33 11.34
C GLY A 5 10.99 8.28 10.06
N PHE A 6 9.68 8.22 10.23
CA PHE A 6 8.74 8.39 9.15
C PHE A 6 7.98 9.71 9.32
N TRP A 7 7.82 10.47 8.24
CA TRP A 7 7.15 11.76 8.25
C TRP A 7 5.71 11.63 7.72
N PHE A 8 4.78 12.37 8.33
CA PHE A 8 3.37 12.42 7.93
C PHE A 8 3.00 13.81 7.42
N ALA A 9 2.12 13.83 6.41
CA ALA A 9 1.13 14.88 6.27
C ALA A 9 -0.25 14.22 6.49
N ALA A 10 -0.80 14.34 7.68
CA ALA A 10 -2.17 13.92 7.96
C ALA A 10 -3.11 15.07 7.63
N GLY A 11 -3.94 14.92 6.60
CA GLY A 11 -5.09 15.82 6.40
C GLY A 11 -6.11 15.61 7.52
N ARG A 12 -6.61 16.69 8.12
CA ARG A 12 -7.68 16.62 9.14
C ARG A 12 -8.92 15.97 8.52
N ALA A 13 -9.42 14.91 9.14
CA ALA A 13 -10.76 14.41 8.86
C ALA A 13 -11.77 15.30 9.59
N SER A 14 -12.55 16.09 8.84
CA SER A 14 -13.73 16.80 9.33
C SER A 14 -14.87 15.81 9.59
N GLY A 15 -15.73 16.15 10.56
CA GLY A 15 -16.75 15.29 11.16
C GLY A 15 -17.86 14.76 10.25
N VAL A 16 -17.52 13.87 9.31
CA VAL A 16 -18.48 13.12 8.49
C VAL A 16 -18.63 11.72 9.09
N LYS A 17 -19.88 11.29 9.33
CA LYS A 17 -20.20 9.87 9.56
C LYS A 17 -19.94 9.12 8.24
N GLY A 18 -18.68 8.75 7.97
CA GLY A 18 -18.16 8.03 6.79
C GLY A 18 -16.97 7.12 7.17
N PRO A 19 -16.72 5.96 6.52
CA PRO A 19 -15.42 5.31 6.68
C PRO A 19 -14.30 6.26 6.25
N VAL A 20 -13.14 6.19 6.90
CA VAL A 20 -12.08 7.19 6.71
C VAL A 20 -11.05 6.65 5.73
N ARG A 21 -11.01 7.26 4.54
CA ARG A 21 -9.89 7.03 3.62
C ARG A 21 -8.71 7.88 4.06
N ARG A 22 -7.59 7.22 4.33
CA ARG A 22 -6.31 7.88 4.65
C ARG A 22 -5.35 7.66 3.50
N THR A 23 -4.49 8.63 3.25
CA THR A 23 -3.33 8.42 2.39
C THR A 23 -2.09 8.44 3.27
N VAL A 24 -1.36 7.33 3.29
CA VAL A 24 -0.07 7.27 3.97
C VAL A 24 1.00 7.38 2.90
N ARG A 25 2.00 8.24 3.13
CA ARG A 25 3.24 8.21 2.35
C ARG A 25 4.18 7.22 3.01
N ALA A 26 4.55 6.17 2.29
CA ALA A 26 5.55 5.22 2.72
C ALA A 26 6.84 5.50 1.96
N THR A 27 7.94 5.67 2.70
CA THR A 27 9.27 5.80 2.11
C THR A 27 10.02 4.51 2.39
N THR A 28 10.37 3.77 1.34
CA THR A 28 11.29 2.64 1.47
C THR A 28 12.73 3.12 1.36
N ARG A 29 13.61 2.54 2.19
CA ARG A 29 15.05 2.58 1.93
C ARG A 29 15.38 1.30 1.18
N ARG A 30 15.42 1.37 -0.15
CA ARG A 30 16.02 0.31 -0.98
C ARG A 30 17.45 0.08 -0.45
N ARG A 31 17.80 -1.13 0.00
CA ARG A 31 19.22 -1.45 0.23
C ARG A 31 19.94 -1.30 -1.11
N GLY A 32 21.00 -0.50 -1.14
CA GLY A 32 21.93 -0.46 -2.28
C GLY A 32 21.63 0.51 -3.42
N LEU A 33 20.53 1.28 -3.42
CA LEU A 33 20.36 2.38 -4.40
C LEU A 33 19.87 3.67 -3.75
N SER A 34 20.47 4.77 -4.19
CA SER A 34 19.97 6.13 -4.05
C SER A 34 19.22 6.51 -5.32
N PRO A 35 18.05 7.20 -5.26
CA PRO A 35 17.46 7.83 -4.08
C PRO A 35 16.37 6.97 -3.40
N ARG A 36 15.95 7.41 -2.21
CA ARG A 36 14.80 6.85 -1.47
C ARG A 36 13.53 6.97 -2.30
N LEU A 37 12.91 5.85 -2.65
CA LEU A 37 11.61 5.84 -3.30
C LEU A 37 10.52 6.14 -2.25
N THR A 38 9.75 7.19 -2.49
CA THR A 38 8.55 7.49 -1.70
C THR A 38 7.34 7.14 -2.54
N LEU A 39 6.56 6.16 -2.07
CA LEU A 39 5.36 5.69 -2.73
C LEU A 39 4.13 6.07 -1.93
N THR A 40 3.03 6.27 -2.65
CA THR A 40 1.73 6.54 -2.06
C THR A 40 1.07 5.23 -1.70
N VAL A 41 0.55 5.15 -0.47
CA VAL A 41 -0.23 4.01 0.01
C VAL A 41 -1.58 4.55 0.48
N PRO A 42 -2.58 4.62 -0.42
CA PRO A 42 -3.98 4.75 -0.02
C PRO A 42 -4.37 3.61 0.94
N VAL A 43 -5.02 3.98 2.04
CA VAL A 43 -5.48 3.04 3.07
C VAL A 43 -6.94 3.34 3.39
N HIS A 44 -7.78 2.32 3.31
CA HIS A 44 -9.11 2.35 3.86
C HIS A 44 -9.08 1.91 5.32
N VAL A 45 -9.56 2.78 6.21
CA VAL A 45 -9.65 2.52 7.64
C VAL A 45 -11.12 2.48 8.04
N PRO A 46 -11.66 1.28 8.37
CA PRO A 46 -13.02 1.17 8.88
C PRO A 46 -13.24 2.02 10.12
N ARG A 47 -14.46 2.56 10.31
CA ARG A 47 -14.76 3.41 11.48
C ARG A 47 -14.49 2.73 12.83
N GLY A 48 -14.71 1.41 12.90
CA GLY A 48 -14.44 0.62 14.11
C GLY A 48 -12.94 0.49 14.44
N CYS A 49 -12.06 0.76 13.47
CA CYS A 49 -10.60 0.71 13.66
C CYS A 49 -10.10 2.00 14.33
N THR A 50 -10.20 2.05 15.65
CA THR A 50 -9.81 3.22 16.47
C THR A 50 -8.31 3.30 16.77
N GLY A 51 -7.50 2.32 16.33
CA GLY A 51 -6.09 2.20 16.70
C GLY A 51 -5.85 1.78 18.15
N ARG A 52 -6.89 1.30 18.85
CA ARG A 52 -6.82 0.77 20.23
C ARG A 52 -6.53 -0.73 20.30
N ARG A 53 -6.78 -1.47 19.22
CA ARG A 53 -6.58 -2.92 19.11
C ARG A 53 -5.97 -3.23 17.76
N ASP A 54 -5.24 -4.33 17.71
CA ASP A 54 -4.63 -4.79 16.47
C ASP A 54 -5.69 -5.43 15.57
N VAL A 55 -5.69 -5.06 14.29
CA VAL A 55 -6.67 -5.48 13.28
C VAL A 55 -5.97 -6.13 12.07
N PRO A 56 -6.65 -7.04 11.34
CA PRO A 56 -6.08 -7.62 10.13
C PRO A 56 -5.75 -6.56 9.09
N LEU A 57 -4.75 -6.83 8.25
CA LEU A 57 -4.36 -6.02 7.11
C LEU A 57 -4.52 -6.83 5.82
N VAL A 58 -5.14 -6.24 4.81
CA VAL A 58 -5.19 -6.77 3.45
C VAL A 58 -4.46 -5.80 2.51
N LEU A 59 -3.39 -6.28 1.88
CA LEU A 59 -2.75 -5.58 0.77
C LEU A 59 -3.57 -5.79 -0.51
N ASN A 60 -4.02 -4.71 -1.15
CA ASN A 60 -4.82 -4.74 -2.38
C ASN A 60 -4.01 -4.21 -3.56
N LEU A 61 -3.50 -5.13 -4.37
CA LEU A 61 -2.43 -4.89 -5.33
C LEU A 61 -3.00 -4.64 -6.74
N HIS A 62 -2.86 -3.40 -7.21
CA HIS A 62 -3.34 -2.99 -8.53
C HIS A 62 -2.65 -3.72 -9.70
N GLY A 63 -3.39 -3.89 -10.81
CA GLY A 63 -2.85 -4.40 -12.07
C GLY A 63 -1.97 -3.39 -12.83
N SER A 64 -1.22 -3.87 -13.82
CA SER A 64 -0.30 -3.05 -14.60
C SER A 64 -1.01 -1.90 -15.31
N GLY A 65 -0.48 -0.68 -15.15
CA GLY A 65 -1.05 0.54 -15.72
C GLY A 65 -2.11 1.22 -14.86
N SER A 66 -2.45 0.64 -13.70
CA SER A 66 -3.32 1.25 -12.70
C SER A 66 -2.50 1.85 -11.54
N ASN A 67 -3.15 2.24 -10.47
CA ASN A 67 -2.54 2.75 -9.24
C ASN A 67 -3.36 2.38 -8.00
N GLY A 68 -2.76 2.59 -6.83
CA GLY A 68 -3.34 2.26 -5.54
C GLY A 68 -4.68 2.94 -5.28
N ARG A 69 -4.82 4.21 -5.70
CA ARG A 69 -6.07 4.96 -5.50
C ARG A 69 -7.23 4.33 -6.26
N LYS A 70 -7.01 3.98 -7.54
CA LYS A 70 -8.01 3.29 -8.36
C LYS A 70 -8.34 1.90 -7.81
N GLN A 71 -7.33 1.19 -7.32
CA GLN A 71 -7.50 -0.17 -6.80
C GLN A 71 -8.26 -0.22 -5.47
N LEU A 72 -8.08 0.78 -4.59
CA LEU A 72 -8.73 0.79 -3.28
C LEU A 72 -10.27 0.80 -3.38
N THR A 73 -10.81 1.40 -4.43
CA THR A 73 -12.26 1.43 -4.74
C THR A 73 -12.65 0.39 -5.79
N ALA A 74 -11.70 -0.36 -6.34
CA ALA A 74 -11.98 -1.38 -7.33
C ALA A 74 -12.40 -2.67 -6.61
N GLY A 75 -13.58 -3.19 -6.97
CA GLY A 75 -14.04 -4.50 -6.50
C GLY A 75 -14.58 -4.55 -5.07
N GLY A 76 -14.85 -3.40 -4.44
CA GLY A 76 -15.60 -3.28 -3.18
C GLY A 76 -14.92 -3.86 -1.94
N LEU A 77 -13.58 -3.92 -1.94
CA LEU A 77 -12.81 -4.40 -0.80
C LEU A 77 -12.91 -3.44 0.40
N ASP A 78 -13.12 -2.16 0.15
CA ASP A 78 -13.35 -1.12 1.15
C ASP A 78 -14.69 -1.28 1.88
N GLU A 79 -15.81 -1.56 1.19
CA GLU A 79 -17.06 -1.88 1.91
C GLU A 79 -16.94 -3.22 2.66
N THR A 80 -16.18 -4.16 2.11
CA THR A 80 -15.91 -5.44 2.78
C THR A 80 -15.05 -5.23 4.04
N ALA A 81 -14.06 -4.35 3.97
CA ALA A 81 -13.26 -3.92 5.12
C ALA A 81 -14.14 -3.28 6.21
N ASP A 82 -15.13 -2.47 5.83
CA ASP A 82 -16.09 -1.89 6.77
C ASP A 82 -16.95 -2.95 7.46
N ARG A 83 -17.44 -3.96 6.73
CA ARG A 83 -18.27 -5.03 7.29
C ARG A 83 -17.50 -5.97 8.21
N HIS A 84 -16.24 -6.26 7.89
CA HIS A 84 -15.45 -7.30 8.57
C HIS A 84 -14.33 -6.77 9.46
N GLY A 85 -14.08 -5.46 9.47
CA GLY A 85 -13.18 -4.81 10.41
C GLY A 85 -11.69 -5.07 10.16
N PHE A 86 -11.23 -4.85 8.92
CA PHE A 86 -9.80 -4.94 8.56
C PHE A 86 -9.31 -3.69 7.83
N LEU A 87 -8.01 -3.43 7.85
CA LEU A 87 -7.38 -2.37 7.05
C LEU A 87 -7.19 -2.86 5.62
N ALA A 88 -7.55 -2.05 4.62
CA ALA A 88 -7.19 -2.32 3.23
C ALA A 88 -6.17 -1.29 2.76
N ALA A 89 -4.93 -1.73 2.47
CA ALA A 89 -3.87 -0.86 1.97
C ALA A 89 -3.61 -1.18 0.49
N ALA A 90 -3.66 -0.16 -0.37
CA ALA A 90 -3.46 -0.32 -1.81
C ALA A 90 -2.21 0.41 -2.27
N PRO A 91 -0.99 -0.12 -2.02
CA PRO A 91 0.24 0.57 -2.42
C PRO A 91 0.37 0.72 -3.94
N ASP A 92 0.89 1.88 -4.39
CA ASP A 92 1.34 2.07 -5.77
C ASP A 92 2.52 1.13 -6.10
N GLY A 93 2.61 0.68 -7.35
CA GLY A 93 3.76 -0.04 -7.89
C GLY A 93 4.99 0.86 -8.04
N GLY A 94 6.18 0.27 -7.96
CA GLY A 94 7.44 1.01 -7.94
C GLY A 94 7.87 1.66 -9.26
N VAL A 95 7.29 1.26 -10.40
CA VAL A 95 7.74 1.69 -11.73
C VAL A 95 6.59 2.35 -12.49
N ARG A 96 6.83 3.55 -13.04
CA ARG A 96 5.86 4.22 -13.93
C ARG A 96 5.72 3.45 -15.23
N ARG A 97 4.47 3.26 -15.66
CA ARG A 97 4.19 2.56 -16.91
C ARG A 97 3.94 3.56 -18.04
N PRO A 98 4.75 3.55 -19.12
CA PRO A 98 4.55 4.42 -20.28
C PRO A 98 3.14 4.23 -20.88
N GLY A 99 2.55 5.33 -21.37
CA GLY A 99 1.23 5.32 -22.01
C GLY A 99 0.04 5.22 -21.04
N THR A 100 0.28 5.18 -19.72
CA THR A 100 -0.79 5.20 -18.71
C THR A 100 -0.62 6.37 -17.75
N PRO A 101 -1.47 7.42 -17.82
CA PRO A 101 -1.42 8.54 -16.89
C PRO A 101 -1.55 8.09 -15.44
N ASP A 102 -0.60 8.49 -14.60
CA ASP A 102 -0.44 8.08 -13.20
C ASP A 102 -0.37 6.55 -12.97
N GLY A 103 -0.17 5.77 -14.03
CA GLY A 103 -0.14 4.32 -13.99
C GLY A 103 1.23 3.79 -13.56
N CYS A 104 1.20 2.76 -12.73
CA CYS A 104 2.37 2.03 -12.30
C CYS A 104 2.31 0.56 -12.72
N THR A 105 3.46 -0.10 -12.66
CA THR A 105 3.56 -1.55 -12.68
C THR A 105 4.40 -2.00 -11.48
N ARG A 106 4.18 -3.25 -11.06
CA ARG A 106 4.96 -3.88 -10.00
C ARG A 106 6.20 -4.53 -10.59
N VAL A 107 7.30 -4.49 -9.84
CA VAL A 107 8.46 -5.30 -10.16
C VAL A 107 8.28 -6.70 -9.58
N ILE A 108 8.10 -7.67 -10.47
CA ILE A 108 7.91 -9.08 -10.12
C ILE A 108 9.29 -9.73 -9.95
N PRO A 109 9.52 -10.57 -8.93
CA PRO A 109 10.75 -11.33 -8.78
C PRO A 109 11.14 -12.08 -10.05
N GLY A 110 12.37 -11.88 -10.53
CA GLY A 110 12.91 -12.59 -11.69
C GLY A 110 12.33 -12.17 -13.05
N ALA A 111 11.57 -11.08 -13.12
CA ALA A 111 11.07 -10.53 -14.38
C ALA A 111 11.87 -9.28 -14.81
N PRO A 112 12.26 -9.15 -16.09
CA PRO A 112 12.84 -7.92 -16.58
C PRO A 112 11.77 -6.83 -16.76
N ASP A 113 12.17 -5.57 -16.65
CA ASP A 113 11.36 -4.44 -17.06
C ASP A 113 11.35 -4.25 -18.58
N THR A 114 10.65 -3.21 -19.06
CA THR A 114 10.53 -2.92 -20.49
C THR A 114 11.86 -2.55 -21.18
N SER A 115 12.91 -2.26 -20.41
CA SER A 115 14.27 -2.01 -20.92
C SER A 115 15.17 -3.26 -20.86
N GLY A 116 14.64 -4.40 -20.40
CA GLY A 116 15.41 -5.64 -20.24
C GLY A 116 16.21 -5.71 -18.94
N GLN A 117 16.08 -4.72 -18.04
CA GLN A 117 16.78 -4.72 -16.76
C GLN A 117 16.00 -5.52 -15.71
N TYR A 118 16.68 -6.03 -14.69
CA TYR A 118 16.05 -6.72 -13.55
C TYR A 118 16.05 -5.82 -12.32
N PRO A 119 15.07 -4.91 -12.18
CA PRO A 119 14.98 -4.10 -10.98
C PRO A 119 14.69 -4.96 -9.75
N SER A 120 14.98 -4.41 -8.57
CA SER A 120 14.65 -5.08 -7.31
C SER A 120 13.13 -5.28 -7.23
N PRO A 121 12.67 -6.47 -6.82
CA PRO A 121 11.24 -6.74 -6.67
C PRO A 121 10.57 -5.85 -5.64
N ASP A 122 9.27 -5.62 -5.82
CA ASP A 122 8.46 -4.78 -4.92
C ASP A 122 8.28 -5.40 -3.52
N VAL A 123 8.67 -6.66 -3.32
CA VAL A 123 8.52 -7.40 -2.05
C VAL A 123 9.10 -6.64 -0.86
N GLY A 124 10.27 -6.01 -1.01
CA GLY A 124 10.87 -5.22 0.06
C GLY A 124 10.05 -3.97 0.42
N PHE A 125 9.43 -3.34 -0.58
CA PHE A 125 8.54 -2.20 -0.35
C PHE A 125 7.21 -2.63 0.28
N LEU A 126 6.67 -3.79 -0.09
CA LEU A 126 5.47 -4.33 0.56
C LEU A 126 5.74 -4.67 2.03
N ALA A 127 6.91 -5.23 2.34
CA ALA A 127 7.34 -5.46 3.73
C ALA A 127 7.44 -4.15 4.53
N ASP A 128 8.11 -3.12 3.98
CA ASP A 128 8.19 -1.79 4.60
C ASP A 128 6.79 -1.15 4.79
N THR A 129 5.85 -1.43 3.89
CA THR A 129 4.46 -0.97 3.99
C THR A 129 3.75 -1.65 5.17
N ILE A 130 3.93 -2.96 5.34
CA ILE A 130 3.37 -3.70 6.48
C ILE A 130 3.90 -3.13 7.79
N GLU A 131 5.23 -3.00 7.92
CA GLU A 131 5.85 -2.41 9.12
C GLU A 131 5.29 -1.01 9.43
N ALA A 132 5.09 -0.19 8.39
CA ALA A 132 4.50 1.12 8.52
C ALA A 132 3.04 1.06 9.00
N MET A 133 2.23 0.14 8.49
CA MET A 133 0.84 -0.04 8.93
C MET A 133 0.76 -0.51 10.37
N SER A 134 1.60 -1.47 10.77
CA SER A 134 1.65 -2.00 12.14
C SER A 134 2.02 -0.92 13.14
N ALA A 135 3.09 -0.16 12.85
CA ALA A 135 3.57 0.90 13.74
C ALA A 135 2.58 2.06 13.94
N ARG A 136 1.64 2.28 13.00
CA ARG A 136 0.83 3.51 12.96
C ARG A 136 -0.66 3.30 13.06
N LEU A 137 -1.15 2.19 12.53
CA LEU A 137 -2.57 1.87 12.42
C LEU A 137 -2.94 0.61 13.20
N ARG A 138 -1.99 0.00 13.94
CA ARG A 138 -2.20 -1.27 14.64
C ARG A 138 -2.61 -2.39 13.68
N ALA A 139 -1.99 -2.45 12.51
CA ALA A 139 -2.06 -3.70 11.74
C ALA A 139 -1.41 -4.81 12.57
N ALA A 140 -2.07 -5.97 12.64
CA ALA A 140 -1.55 -7.13 13.34
C ALA A 140 -0.54 -7.86 12.44
N ASP A 141 0.69 -8.00 12.93
CA ASP A 141 1.80 -8.60 12.16
C ASP A 141 1.55 -10.08 11.80
N ASP A 142 0.67 -10.76 12.54
CA ASP A 142 0.26 -12.16 12.35
C ASP A 142 -0.99 -12.34 11.48
N ARG A 143 -1.65 -11.24 11.06
CA ARG A 143 -2.89 -11.26 10.26
C ARG A 143 -2.76 -10.34 9.05
N VAL A 144 -1.74 -10.60 8.24
CA VAL A 144 -1.48 -9.91 6.98
C VAL A 144 -1.83 -10.81 5.81
N HIS A 145 -2.72 -10.34 4.95
CA HIS A 145 -3.16 -11.01 3.74
C HIS A 145 -2.90 -10.13 2.52
N ALA A 146 -2.91 -10.73 1.33
CA ALA A 146 -2.76 -9.99 0.08
C ALA A 146 -3.76 -10.49 -0.96
N THR A 147 -4.20 -9.58 -1.81
CA THR A 147 -4.99 -9.84 -3.01
C THR A 147 -4.52 -8.89 -4.12
N GLY A 148 -4.84 -9.21 -5.36
CA GLY A 148 -4.47 -8.35 -6.48
C GLY A 148 -5.21 -8.68 -7.75
N PHE A 149 -5.09 -7.77 -8.73
CA PHE A 149 -5.67 -7.95 -10.05
C PHE A 149 -4.57 -8.06 -11.11
N SER A 150 -4.65 -9.08 -11.98
CA SER A 150 -3.74 -9.25 -13.12
C SER A 150 -2.26 -9.18 -12.69
N GLY A 151 -1.48 -8.22 -13.19
CA GLY A 151 -0.08 -8.03 -12.80
C GLY A 151 0.15 -7.76 -11.30
N GLY A 152 -0.88 -7.35 -10.54
CA GLY A 152 -0.80 -7.20 -9.10
C GLY A 152 -0.94 -8.52 -8.32
N ALA A 153 -1.42 -9.59 -8.96
CA ALA A 153 -1.57 -10.92 -8.37
C ALA A 153 -0.36 -11.84 -8.63
N ARG A 154 0.66 -11.36 -9.36
CA ARG A 154 1.89 -12.09 -9.68
C ARG A 154 2.98 -11.83 -8.65
#